data_AF-A0A9D7W2U8-F1
#
_entry.id   AF-A0A9D7W2U8-F1
#
_cell.length_a   1.000
_cell.length_b   1.000
_cell.length_c   1.000
_cell.angle_alpha   90.00
_cell.angle_beta   90.00
_cell.angle_gamma   90.00
#
_symmetry.space_group_name_H-M   'P 1'
#
loop_
_entity.id
_entity.type
_entity.pdbx_description
1 polymer ?
#
loop_
_entity_poly.entity_id
_entity_poly.type
_entity_poly.pdbx_seq_one_letter_code
_entity_poly.pdbx_strand_id
1 'polypeptide(L)' 'MQSIQTVLILAPHTDDAELGCGGTIARFLEEGKKMYVAAFSTARAS' A
#
# COMPACT_ATOMS: atom_id res chain seq x y z
N MET A 1 17.49 -11.93 10.98
CA MET A 1 16.28 -11.68 10.18
C MET A 1 16.60 -10.54 9.22
N GLN A 2 16.32 -10.66 7.92
CA GLN A 2 16.58 -9.56 6.99
C GLN A 2 15.59 -8.43 7.24
N SER A 3 16.05 -7.18 7.24
CA SER A 3 15.17 -6.01 7.36
C SER A 3 14.28 -5.91 6.12
N ILE A 4 12.99 -5.61 6.31
CA ILE A 4 12.10 -5.28 5.21
C ILE A 4 12.63 -4.00 4.54
N GLN A 5 12.78 -4.02 3.21
CA GLN A 5 13.26 -2.88 2.41
C GLN A 5 12.25 -2.45 1.34
N THR A 6 11.36 -3.36 0.92
CA THR A 6 10.32 -3.10 -0.09
C THR A 6 9.03 -3.75 0.35
N VAL A 7 7.92 -3.04 0.17
CA VAL A 7 6.57 -3.47 0.55
C VAL A 7 5.66 -3.31 -0.66
N LEU A 8 4.88 -4.35 -0.96
CA LEU A 8 3.82 -4.36 -1.97
C LEU A 8 2.47 -4.50 -1.26
N ILE A 9 1.58 -3.56 -1.52
CA ILE A 9 0.21 -3.56 -1.01
C ILE A 9 -0.71 -3.99 -2.15
N LEU A 10 -1.53 -5.01 -1.88
CA LEU A 10 -2.52 -5.52 -2.79
C LEU A 10 -3.88 -4.98 -2.36
N ALA A 11 -4.53 -4.22 -3.24
CA ALA A 11 -5.75 -3.49 -2.92
C ALA A 11 -6.83 -3.80 -3.98
N PRO A 12 -8.07 -4.15 -3.58
CA PRO A 12 -9.16 -4.31 -4.53
C PRO A 12 -9.43 -3.02 -5.33
N HIS A 13 -9.48 -1.88 -4.64
CA HIS A 13 -9.74 -0.56 -5.19
C HIS A 13 -8.63 0.44 -4.86
N THR A 14 -8.72 1.64 -5.43
CA THR A 14 -7.66 2.66 -5.34
C THR A 14 -7.52 3.33 -3.98
N ASP A 15 -8.49 3.21 -3.09
CA ASP A 15 -8.56 3.83 -1.77
C ASP A 15 -8.37 2.84 -0.60
N ASP A 16 -8.50 1.54 -0.89
CA ASP A 16 -8.41 0.48 0.12
C ASP A 16 -7.06 0.47 0.87
N ALA A 17 -5.98 0.87 0.19
CA ALA A 17 -4.65 0.92 0.81
C ALA A 17 -4.58 2.01 1.91
N GLU A 18 -5.03 3.22 1.60
CA GLU A 18 -5.05 4.36 2.52
C GLU A 18 -6.02 4.12 3.67
N LEU A 19 -7.23 3.62 3.38
CA LEU A 19 -8.27 3.38 4.38
C LEU A 19 -7.94 2.19 5.29
N GLY A 20 -7.38 1.11 4.73
CA GLY A 20 -7.10 -0.12 5.46
C GLY A 20 -5.77 -0.09 6.23
N CYS A 21 -4.77 0.64 5.74
CA CYS A 21 -3.43 0.60 6.33
C CYS A 21 -2.62 1.91 6.21
N GLY A 22 -3.26 3.06 6.02
CA GLY A 22 -2.59 4.36 5.86
C GLY A 22 -1.56 4.71 6.94
N GLY A 23 -1.82 4.39 8.21
CA GLY A 23 -0.85 4.59 9.30
C GLY A 23 0.41 3.73 9.16
N THR A 24 0.27 2.48 8.69
CA THR A 24 1.41 1.59 8.42
C THR A 24 2.21 2.08 7.21
N ILE A 25 1.52 2.57 6.17
CA ILE A 25 2.15 3.17 4.99
C ILE A 25 2.99 4.38 5.40
N ALA A 26 2.42 5.28 6.21
CA ALA A 26 3.12 6.46 6.71
C ALA A 26 4.39 6.08 7.48
N ARG A 27 4.29 5.15 8.44
CA ARG A 27 5.45 4.65 9.18
C ARG A 27 6.53 4.09 8.26
N PHE A 28 6.17 3.25 7.30
CA PHE A 28 7.16 2.65 6.39
C PHE A 28 7.79 3.66 5.44
N LEU A 29 7.07 4.70 5.04
CA LEU A 29 7.67 5.81 4.30
C LEU A 29 8.67 6.59 5.16
N GLU A 30 8.36 6.87 6.42
CA GLU A 30 9.28 7.53 7.38
C GLU A 30 10.54 6.69 7.63
N GLU A 31 10.42 5.37 7.66
CA GLU A 31 11.54 4.42 7.75
C GLU A 31 12.33 4.26 6.44
N GLY A 32 11.99 5.01 5.38
CA GLY A 32 12.67 4.98 4.09
C GLY A 32 12.42 3.71 3.26
N LYS A 33 11.32 2.99 3.52
CA LYS A 33 10.97 1.78 2.77
C LYS A 33 10.42 2.13 1.40
N LYS A 34 10.72 1.29 0.40
CA LYS A 34 10.12 1.41 -0.93
C LYS A 34 8.72 0.83 -0.94
N MET A 35 7.73 1.64 -1.30
CA MET A 35 6.32 1.27 -1.28
C MET A 35 5.75 1.14 -2.69
N TYR A 36 4.94 0.12 -2.92
CA TYR A 36 4.15 -0.07 -4.14
C TYR A 36 2.72 -0.43 -3.77
N VAL A 37 1.76 0.08 -4.54
CA VAL A 37 0.34 -0.30 -4.43
C VAL A 37 -0.10 -0.88 -5.78
N ALA A 38 -0.66 -2.08 -5.76
CA ALA A 38 -1.32 -2.68 -6.89
C ALA A 38 -2.84 -2.67 -6.62
N ALA A 39 -3.52 -1.68 -7.19
CA ALA A 39 -4.99 -1.61 -7.19
C ALA A 39 -5.53 -2.46 -8.35
N PHE A 40 -6.42 -3.41 -8.06
CA PHE A 40 -6.93 -4.34 -9.05
C PHE A 40 -8.06 -3.76 -9.91
N SER A 41 -8.76 -2.75 -9.40
CA SER A 41 -9.86 -2.08 -10.08
C SER A 41 -9.91 -0.60 -9.68
N THR A 42 -10.43 0.25 -10.58
CA THR A 42 -10.76 1.64 -10.26
C THR A 42 -12.15 1.79 -9.65
N ALA A 43 -12.80 0.68 -9.28
CA ALA A 43 -14.17 0.63 -8.75
C ALA A 43 -15.23 1.26 -9.65
N ARG A 44 -14.99 1.36 -10.97
CA ARG A 44 -15.95 1.94 -11.91
C ARG A 44 -17.04 0.92 -12.23
N ALA A 45 -18.30 1.31 -12.09
CA ALA A 45 -19.43 0.55 -12.62
C ALA A 45 -19.40 0.60 -14.16
N SER A 46 -19.46 -0.56 -14.80
CA SER A 46 -19.52 -0.71 -16.26
C SER A 46 -20.87 -0.28 -16.82
#